data_AF-A0A9P7H1S9-F1
#
_entry.id   AF-A0A9P7H1S9-F1
#
_cell.length_a   1.000
_cell.length_b   1.000
_cell.length_c   1.000
_cell.angle_alpha   90.00
_cell.angle_beta   90.00
_cell.angle_gamma   90.00
#
_symmetry.space_group_name_H-M   'P 1'
#
loop_
_entity.id
_entity.type
_entity.pdbx_description
1 polymer ?
#
loop_
_entity_poly.entity_id
_entity_poly.type
_entity_poly.pdbx_seq_one_letter_code
_entity_poly.pdbx_strand_id
1 'polypeptide(L)'
;MDFQNRFGLKVLQCEAIIGYTFKSKLLCAEALNAAADPQAVYTMDGLFKKMPKNDRLAIYGDAAAACHLYCWTTLRHQLLGNDNLGGVGMRFGLDACINANGGTTRITFGMVATALEAVLGAVERDGGHDALASVMDHLGLTSHALLSSVRNDDGDQKELHGEGMEPYSLVRTWRNLDKTERKDSLNSHSFDKAFERGINSFKLTKLSQLIASMFKQRSHDTHHGTHLPQIEGLPGQYEIALLGDSLFERFKTTGKNLSINQNPQILNLGVGGDKVTNVQYRINQGLVKSLKQHQPNLKMIYIHMGCNDMKKAGLRKQEAEMSNNLITEVRTNYPDIPIVITALFIQRGLANSIIDDANDALKTIAVENRCEFLPFGENQDGIMSEDNVHLNEFGYTRWNEILENDMKSR
;
A
#
# COMPACT_ATOMS: atom_id res chain seq x y z
N MET A 1 16.96 10.29 41.13
CA MET A 1 16.83 8.81 41.23
C MET A 1 16.92 8.29 39.82
N ASP A 2 17.90 7.44 39.58
CA ASP A 2 18.52 7.16 38.29
C ASP A 2 17.55 6.48 37.30
N PHE A 3 17.64 6.87 36.02
CA PHE A 3 16.99 6.19 34.89
C PHE A 3 17.13 4.66 34.99
N GLN A 4 18.31 4.19 35.43
CA GLN A 4 18.61 2.77 35.62
C GLN A 4 17.66 2.06 36.59
N ASN A 5 17.30 2.69 37.70
CA ASN A 5 16.48 2.05 38.74
C ASN A 5 15.01 1.89 38.33
N ARG A 6 14.53 2.68 37.35
CA ARG A 6 13.13 2.67 36.91
C ARG A 6 12.91 1.97 35.58
N PHE A 7 13.82 2.18 34.63
CA PHE A 7 13.68 1.71 33.26
C PHE A 7 14.80 0.75 32.85
N GLY A 8 15.97 0.80 33.50
CA GLY A 8 17.16 0.06 33.09
C GLY A 8 16.95 -1.45 32.95
N LEU A 9 16.36 -2.10 33.96
CA LEU A 9 16.07 -3.54 33.90
C LEU A 9 15.09 -3.91 32.78
N LYS A 10 14.04 -3.11 32.58
CA LYS A 10 13.03 -3.32 31.53
C LYS A 10 13.62 -3.12 30.14
N VAL A 11 14.51 -2.14 29.98
CA VAL A 11 15.26 -1.92 28.74
C VAL A 11 16.16 -3.11 28.46
N LEU A 12 16.98 -3.55 29.42
CA LEU A 12 17.85 -4.72 29.24
C LEU A 12 17.07 -5.99 28.90
N GLN A 13 15.93 -6.21 29.55
CA GLN A 13 15.06 -7.33 29.25
C GLN A 13 14.47 -7.24 27.84
N CYS A 14 13.99 -6.06 27.43
CA CYS A 14 13.50 -5.85 26.06
C CYS A 14 14.61 -6.09 25.03
N GLU A 15 15.83 -5.61 25.27
CA GLU A 15 16.98 -5.81 24.38
C GLU A 15 17.33 -7.27 24.20
N ALA A 16 17.30 -8.05 25.29
CA ALA A 16 17.49 -9.49 25.26
C ALA A 16 16.37 -10.20 24.49
N ILE A 17 15.12 -9.74 24.62
CA ILE A 17 13.95 -10.30 23.93
C ILE A 17 14.02 -10.08 22.42
N ILE A 18 14.38 -8.87 21.98
CA ILE A 18 14.35 -8.51 20.55
C ILE A 18 15.68 -8.79 19.83
N GLY A 19 16.72 -9.19 20.56
CA GLY A 19 18.04 -9.41 20.00
C GLY A 19 18.75 -8.14 19.50
N TYR A 20 18.37 -6.96 20.00
CA TYR A 20 18.93 -5.67 19.59
C TYR A 20 19.31 -4.82 20.80
N THR A 21 20.52 -4.26 20.78
CA THR A 21 21.01 -3.35 21.82
C THR A 21 20.89 -1.91 21.35
N PHE A 22 20.07 -1.11 22.05
CA PHE A 22 19.89 0.30 21.74
C PHE A 22 21.12 1.12 22.11
N LYS A 23 21.51 2.02 21.19
CA LYS A 23 22.45 3.11 21.46
C LYS A 23 21.80 4.12 22.41
N SER A 24 20.52 4.45 22.19
CA SER A 24 19.71 5.28 23.08
C SER A 24 18.79 4.43 23.96
N LYS A 25 19.25 4.14 25.20
CA LYS A 25 18.41 3.43 26.20
C LYS A 25 17.12 4.18 26.50
N LEU A 26 17.14 5.51 26.42
CA LEU A 26 15.98 6.36 26.62
C LEU A 26 14.88 6.09 25.57
N LEU A 27 15.27 5.80 24.34
CA LEU A 27 14.31 5.53 23.26
C LEU A 27 13.60 4.19 23.45
N CYS A 28 14.32 3.17 23.93
CA CYS A 28 13.70 1.90 24.35
C CYS A 28 12.76 2.11 25.54
N ALA A 29 13.18 2.89 26.54
CA ALA A 29 12.33 3.20 27.69
C ALA A 29 11.05 3.96 27.29
N GLU A 30 11.12 4.86 26.31
CA GLU A 30 9.94 5.53 25.74
C GLU A 30 9.01 4.53 25.03
N ALA A 31 9.56 3.62 24.22
CA ALA A 31 8.78 2.59 23.53
C ALA A 31 8.03 1.65 24.48
N LEU A 32 8.63 1.37 25.64
CA LEU A 32 8.04 0.54 26.68
C LEU A 32 7.06 1.29 27.58
N ASN A 33 6.99 2.63 27.49
CA ASN A 33 6.18 3.43 28.38
C ASN A 33 4.74 3.60 27.89
N ALA A 34 3.85 2.74 28.38
CA ALA A 34 2.40 2.87 28.19
C ALA A 34 1.75 3.86 29.19
N ALA A 35 2.49 4.26 30.23
CA ALA A 35 2.00 5.16 31.26
C ALA A 35 1.94 6.63 30.78
N ALA A 36 0.82 7.29 31.03
CA ALA A 36 0.63 8.73 30.86
C ALA A 36 0.72 9.50 32.18
N ASP A 37 0.89 8.80 33.30
CA ASP A 37 0.79 9.35 34.64
C ASP A 37 1.99 10.25 35.05
N PRO A 38 1.84 11.07 36.11
CA PRO A 38 2.91 11.92 36.61
C PRO A 38 4.11 11.17 37.21
N GLN A 39 4.00 9.86 37.42
CA GLN A 39 5.05 9.03 38.02
C GLN A 39 6.00 8.44 36.97
N ALA A 40 5.62 8.45 35.69
CA ALA A 40 6.48 8.15 34.55
C ALA A 40 7.51 9.27 34.33
N VAL A 41 8.47 9.41 35.25
CA VAL A 41 9.54 10.41 35.21
C VAL A 41 10.92 9.76 35.37
N TYR A 42 11.94 10.41 34.83
CA TYR A 42 13.34 10.07 34.98
C TYR A 42 14.19 11.33 35.23
N THR A 43 15.38 11.15 35.80
CA THR A 43 16.31 12.26 36.04
C THR A 43 17.36 12.30 34.92
N MET A 44 17.55 13.46 34.30
CA MET A 44 18.63 13.73 33.34
C MET A 44 19.26 15.08 33.72
N ASP A 45 20.57 15.11 33.92
CA ASP A 45 21.32 16.32 34.33
C ASP A 45 20.75 17.00 35.58
N GLY A 46 20.29 16.21 36.55
CA GLY A 46 19.69 16.71 37.78
C GLY A 46 18.24 17.21 37.65
N LEU A 47 17.67 17.24 36.44
CA LEU A 47 16.30 17.67 36.19
C LEU A 47 15.34 16.48 36.05
N PHE A 48 14.15 16.60 36.64
CA PHE A 48 13.07 15.63 36.44
C PHE A 48 12.40 15.87 35.08
N LYS A 49 12.37 14.84 34.24
CA LYS A 49 11.70 14.85 32.93
C LYS A 49 10.63 13.78 32.89
N LYS A 50 9.49 14.09 32.28
CA LYS A 50 8.42 13.12 32.01
C LYS A 50 8.85 12.19 30.86
N MET A 51 8.63 10.89 31.04
CA MET A 51 8.76 9.90 29.99
C MET A 51 7.54 10.02 29.05
N PRO A 52 7.75 10.23 27.74
CA PRO A 52 6.64 10.25 26.79
C PRO A 52 5.93 8.89 26.73
N LYS A 53 4.65 8.90 26.38
CA LYS A 53 3.90 7.68 26.09
C LYS A 53 4.30 7.14 24.71
N ASN A 54 4.31 5.82 24.58
CA ASN A 54 4.81 5.10 23.40
C ASN A 54 3.98 5.26 22.11
N ASP A 55 2.80 5.88 22.16
CA ASP A 55 1.87 6.01 21.01
C ASP A 55 2.54 6.57 19.73
N ARG A 56 3.45 7.56 19.85
CA ARG A 56 4.14 8.14 18.69
C ARG A 56 5.08 7.14 18.03
N LEU A 57 5.83 6.40 18.85
CA LEU A 57 6.75 5.37 18.36
C LEU A 57 5.99 4.19 17.77
N ALA A 58 4.82 3.85 18.32
CA ALA A 58 3.97 2.78 17.81
C ALA A 58 3.50 3.06 16.38
N ILE A 59 2.93 4.24 16.15
CA ILE A 59 2.50 4.67 14.79
C ILE A 59 3.67 4.64 13.81
N TYR A 60 4.85 5.10 14.26
CA TYR A 60 6.04 5.12 13.42
C TYR A 60 6.52 3.70 13.09
N GLY A 61 6.54 2.80 14.07
CA GLY A 61 6.96 1.41 13.90
C GLY A 61 6.02 0.58 13.03
N ASP A 62 4.71 0.79 13.13
CA ASP A 62 3.75 0.16 12.21
C ASP A 62 4.02 0.56 10.75
N ALA A 63 4.26 1.85 10.49
CA ALA A 63 4.61 2.32 9.14
C ALA A 63 5.96 1.76 8.65
N ALA A 64 6.96 1.73 9.52
CA ALA A 64 8.29 1.22 9.21
C ALA A 64 8.29 -0.28 8.89
N ALA A 65 7.64 -1.07 9.74
CA ALA A 65 7.50 -2.51 9.57
C ALA A 65 6.69 -2.86 8.31
N ALA A 66 5.61 -2.12 8.04
CA ALA A 66 4.83 -2.29 6.82
C ALA A 66 5.65 -1.96 5.57
N CYS A 67 6.50 -0.93 5.63
CA CYS A 67 7.43 -0.60 4.56
C CYS A 67 8.46 -1.71 4.32
N HIS A 68 9.02 -2.28 5.39
CA HIS A 68 10.02 -3.35 5.32
C HIS A 68 9.47 -4.63 4.65
N LEU A 69 8.23 -5.00 4.95
CA LEU A 69 7.62 -6.19 4.34
C LEU A 69 7.23 -6.01 2.87
N TYR A 70 7.34 -4.79 2.32
CA TYR A 70 6.88 -4.41 0.97
C TYR A 70 5.45 -4.90 0.64
N CYS A 71 4.65 -5.20 1.65
CA CYS A 71 3.40 -5.93 1.53
C CYS A 71 2.28 -5.15 2.22
N TRP A 72 1.32 -4.69 1.44
CA TRP A 72 0.28 -3.75 1.88
C TRP A 72 -1.09 -4.38 2.15
N THR A 73 -1.21 -5.72 2.13
CA THR A 73 -2.51 -6.40 2.10
C THR A 73 -2.69 -7.41 3.23
N THR A 74 -3.29 -8.58 2.98
CA THR A 74 -3.69 -9.59 3.98
C THR A 74 -2.55 -10.05 4.89
N LEU A 75 -1.33 -10.13 4.34
CA LEU A 75 -0.10 -10.44 5.08
C LEU A 75 0.22 -9.38 6.13
N ARG A 76 -0.04 -8.09 5.87
CA ARG A 76 0.13 -7.03 6.87
C ARG A 76 -0.84 -7.22 8.03
N HIS A 77 -2.11 -7.52 7.77
CA HIS A 77 -3.07 -7.79 8.84
C HIS A 77 -2.72 -9.05 9.63
N GLN A 78 -2.20 -10.08 8.97
CA GLN A 78 -1.80 -11.33 9.63
C GLN A 78 -0.48 -11.21 10.40
N LEU A 79 0.49 -10.42 9.93
CA LEU A 79 1.82 -10.29 10.55
C LEU A 79 1.94 -9.08 11.47
N LEU A 80 1.36 -7.94 11.09
CA LEU A 80 1.44 -6.67 11.82
C LEU A 80 0.10 -6.27 12.45
N GLY A 81 -0.92 -7.12 12.39
CA GLY A 81 -2.16 -6.86 13.11
C GLY A 81 -1.97 -7.00 14.62
N ASN A 82 -2.75 -6.23 15.39
CA ASN A 82 -2.70 -6.24 16.86
C ASN A 82 -2.79 -7.66 17.45
N ASP A 83 -3.60 -8.53 16.84
CA ASP A 83 -3.75 -9.92 17.24
C ASP A 83 -2.44 -10.72 17.14
N ASN A 84 -1.68 -10.55 16.05
CA ASN A 84 -0.39 -11.23 15.92
C ASN A 84 0.70 -10.54 16.74
N LEU A 85 0.79 -9.20 16.70
CA LEU A 85 1.82 -8.46 17.43
C LEU A 85 1.69 -8.63 18.95
N GLY A 86 0.47 -8.60 19.49
CA GLY A 86 0.23 -8.92 20.89
C GLY A 86 0.60 -10.36 21.22
N GLY A 87 0.37 -11.30 20.30
CA GLY A 87 0.66 -12.74 20.49
C GLY A 87 2.16 -13.01 20.49
N VAL A 88 2.88 -12.41 19.54
CA VAL A 88 4.34 -12.43 19.47
C VAL A 88 4.93 -11.77 20.70
N GLY A 89 4.50 -10.57 21.06
CA GLY A 89 5.00 -9.87 22.24
C GLY A 89 4.77 -10.65 23.54
N MET A 90 3.60 -11.27 23.72
CA MET A 90 3.33 -12.14 24.88
C MET A 90 4.19 -13.40 24.88
N ARG A 91 4.35 -14.06 23.73
CA ARG A 91 5.17 -15.28 23.60
C ARG A 91 6.63 -15.03 24.00
N PHE A 92 7.16 -13.86 23.69
CA PHE A 92 8.51 -13.45 24.04
C PHE A 92 8.63 -12.74 25.40
N GLY A 93 7.52 -12.52 26.12
CA GLY A 93 7.53 -11.91 27.46
C GLY A 93 7.74 -10.40 27.48
N LEU A 94 7.35 -9.70 26.41
CA LEU A 94 7.46 -8.24 26.30
C LEU A 94 6.52 -7.51 27.27
N ASP A 95 5.43 -8.15 27.69
CA ASP A 95 4.48 -7.64 28.68
C ASP A 95 5.15 -7.26 30.01
N ALA A 96 6.14 -8.04 30.46
CA ALA A 96 6.92 -7.76 31.65
C ALA A 96 7.79 -6.49 31.54
N CYS A 97 8.11 -6.07 30.32
CA CYS A 97 8.92 -4.89 30.05
C CYS A 97 8.10 -3.60 30.04
N ILE A 98 6.77 -3.68 29.95
CA ILE A 98 5.91 -2.50 29.79
C ILE A 98 5.80 -1.71 31.09
N ASN A 99 5.96 -0.40 31.00
CA ASN A 99 5.66 0.52 32.09
C ASN A 99 4.22 1.01 31.97
N ALA A 100 3.32 0.46 32.78
CA ALA A 100 1.90 0.81 32.81
C ALA A 100 1.57 1.87 33.87
N ASN A 101 0.39 2.49 33.75
CA ASN A 101 -0.07 3.49 34.71
C ASN A 101 -0.22 2.90 36.12
N GLY A 102 0.02 3.73 37.14
CA GLY A 102 -0.30 3.42 38.52
C GLY A 102 -1.75 2.94 38.67
N GLY A 103 -1.95 1.73 39.21
CA GLY A 103 -3.26 1.09 39.35
C GLY A 103 -3.64 0.13 38.21
N THR A 104 -2.85 0.06 37.14
CA THR A 104 -3.01 -0.99 36.11
C THR A 104 -2.45 -2.30 36.65
N THR A 105 -3.33 -3.25 37.00
CA THR A 105 -2.94 -4.54 37.59
C THR A 105 -2.66 -5.63 36.56
N ARG A 106 -3.08 -5.42 35.30
CA ARG A 106 -2.89 -6.39 34.22
C ARG A 106 -2.57 -5.68 32.91
N ILE A 107 -1.50 -6.11 32.26
CA ILE A 107 -1.16 -5.69 30.90
C ILE A 107 -2.09 -6.41 29.92
N THR A 108 -2.76 -5.65 29.06
CA THR A 108 -3.66 -6.23 28.06
C THR A 108 -2.89 -6.60 26.80
N PHE A 109 -3.50 -7.46 26.01
CA PHE A 109 -2.97 -7.87 24.72
C PHE A 109 -2.73 -6.69 23.77
N GLY A 110 -3.66 -5.72 23.74
CA GLY A 110 -3.50 -4.50 22.95
C GLY A 110 -2.35 -3.61 23.43
N MET A 111 -2.09 -3.54 24.74
CA MET A 111 -0.93 -2.80 25.26
C MET A 111 0.40 -3.42 24.80
N VAL A 112 0.45 -4.75 24.71
CA VAL A 112 1.62 -5.47 24.20
C VAL A 112 1.83 -5.23 22.71
N ALA A 113 0.74 -5.28 21.92
CA ALA A 113 0.81 -4.97 20.49
C ALA A 113 1.38 -3.56 20.25
N THR A 114 0.82 -2.54 20.90
CA THR A 114 1.28 -1.15 20.79
C THR A 114 2.72 -0.97 21.29
N ALA A 115 3.13 -1.66 22.35
CA ALA A 115 4.50 -1.63 22.81
C ALA A 115 5.46 -2.26 21.79
N LEU A 116 5.07 -3.37 21.16
CA LEU A 116 5.89 -4.01 20.13
C LEU A 116 6.02 -3.12 18.89
N GLU A 117 4.93 -2.50 18.41
CA GLU A 117 4.99 -1.48 17.36
C GLU A 117 5.96 -0.35 17.74
N ALA A 118 5.88 0.14 18.98
CA ALA A 118 6.75 1.20 19.45
C ALA A 118 8.22 0.79 19.51
N VAL A 119 8.50 -0.46 19.91
CA VAL A 119 9.85 -1.01 19.93
C VAL A 119 10.41 -1.10 18.51
N LEU A 120 9.64 -1.59 17.54
CA LEU A 120 10.06 -1.60 16.13
C LEU A 120 10.38 -0.19 15.61
N GLY A 121 9.52 0.78 15.94
CA GLY A 121 9.77 2.18 15.58
C GLY A 121 11.01 2.77 16.26
N ALA A 122 11.27 2.40 17.51
CA ALA A 122 12.48 2.79 18.23
C ALA A 122 13.73 2.17 17.61
N VAL A 123 13.69 0.87 17.24
CA VAL A 123 14.81 0.16 16.60
C VAL A 123 15.18 0.83 15.28
N GLU A 124 14.19 1.13 14.43
CA GLU A 124 14.48 1.79 13.14
C GLU A 124 15.07 3.20 13.34
N ARG A 125 14.62 3.94 14.36
CA ARG A 125 15.19 5.26 14.69
C ARG A 125 16.62 5.20 15.22
N ASP A 126 16.98 4.14 15.94
CA ASP A 126 18.28 3.99 16.61
C ASP A 126 19.34 3.30 15.72
N GLY A 127 18.91 2.26 15.01
CA GLY A 127 19.76 1.36 14.22
C GLY A 127 19.56 1.44 12.71
N GLY A 128 18.48 2.08 12.24
CA GLY A 128 18.14 2.13 10.82
C GLY A 128 17.37 0.91 10.33
N HIS A 129 17.19 0.84 9.01
CA HIS A 129 16.34 -0.17 8.38
C HIS A 129 16.84 -1.61 8.59
N ASP A 130 18.16 -1.85 8.51
CA ASP A 130 18.73 -3.20 8.68
C ASP A 130 18.54 -3.73 10.11
N ALA A 131 18.60 -2.83 11.10
CA ALA A 131 18.32 -3.19 12.49
C ALA A 131 16.85 -3.59 12.68
N LEU A 132 15.93 -2.84 12.06
CA LEU A 132 14.50 -3.17 12.05
C LEU A 132 14.28 -4.54 11.39
N ALA A 133 14.87 -4.77 10.22
CA ALA A 133 14.76 -6.03 9.49
C ALA A 133 15.23 -7.22 10.34
N SER A 134 16.40 -7.09 10.97
CA SER A 134 16.97 -8.12 11.85
C SER A 134 16.07 -8.44 13.05
N VAL A 135 15.50 -7.42 13.69
CA VAL A 135 14.56 -7.60 14.81
C VAL A 135 13.27 -8.25 14.34
N MET A 136 12.72 -7.83 13.20
CA MET A 136 11.50 -8.43 12.64
C MET A 136 11.72 -9.90 12.29
N ASP A 137 12.89 -10.26 11.77
CA ASP A 137 13.27 -11.64 11.47
C ASP A 137 13.42 -12.47 12.75
N HIS A 138 14.14 -11.94 13.74
CA HIS A 138 14.32 -12.58 15.05
C HIS A 138 12.99 -12.90 15.76
N LEU A 139 12.01 -11.99 15.66
CA LEU A 139 10.68 -12.17 16.24
C LEU A 139 9.75 -13.05 15.40
N GLY A 140 10.21 -13.50 14.21
CA GLY A 140 9.43 -14.31 13.28
C GLY A 140 8.34 -13.53 12.54
N LEU A 141 8.44 -12.19 12.49
CA LEU A 141 7.48 -11.31 11.78
C LEU A 141 7.71 -11.27 10.26
N THR A 142 8.79 -11.90 9.79
CA THR A 142 9.13 -12.09 8.36
C THR A 142 8.90 -13.55 7.92
N SER A 143 8.59 -14.45 8.85
CA SER A 143 8.46 -15.89 8.60
C SER A 143 7.02 -16.24 8.27
N HIS A 144 6.62 -16.01 7.01
CA HIS A 144 5.32 -16.44 6.48
C HIS A 144 5.52 -17.30 5.24
N ALA A 145 4.67 -18.32 5.03
CA ALA A 145 4.75 -19.23 3.89
C ALA A 145 4.73 -18.52 2.51
N LEU A 146 4.16 -17.33 2.45
CA LEU A 146 4.11 -16.45 1.27
C LEU A 146 5.37 -15.56 1.10
N LEU A 147 6.16 -15.37 2.15
CA LEU A 147 7.45 -14.64 2.10
C LEU A 147 8.61 -15.60 1.75
N SER A 148 8.52 -16.87 2.17
CA SER A 148 9.48 -17.92 1.80
C SER A 148 9.45 -18.31 0.32
N SER A 149 8.34 -18.09 -0.39
CA SER A 149 8.26 -18.33 -1.84
C SER A 149 8.92 -17.22 -2.68
N VAL A 150 9.19 -16.05 -2.09
CA VAL A 150 9.84 -14.91 -2.77
C VAL A 150 11.34 -14.90 -2.54
N ARG A 151 11.83 -15.35 -1.37
CA ARG A 151 13.26 -15.35 -1.02
C ARG A 151 14.13 -16.42 -1.70
N ASN A 152 13.53 -17.41 -2.37
CA ASN A 152 14.29 -18.53 -2.96
C ASN A 152 14.85 -18.27 -4.37
N ASP A 153 14.57 -17.11 -4.98
CA ASP A 153 15.04 -16.79 -6.34
C ASP A 153 16.19 -15.76 -6.41
N ASP A 154 16.62 -15.15 -5.29
CA ASP A 154 17.62 -14.07 -5.32
C ASP A 154 19.00 -14.52 -4.80
N GLY A 155 19.74 -15.20 -5.67
CA GLY A 155 21.19 -15.33 -5.57
C GLY A 155 21.93 -14.24 -6.35
N ASP A 156 21.80 -12.97 -5.94
CA ASP A 156 22.80 -11.91 -6.19
C ASP A 156 22.31 -10.56 -5.63
N GLN A 157 22.77 -10.20 -4.43
CA GLN A 157 22.62 -8.84 -3.92
C GLN A 157 23.70 -7.95 -4.55
N LYS A 158 23.32 -7.12 -5.53
CA LYS A 158 24.06 -5.89 -5.89
C LYS A 158 23.24 -4.66 -5.54
N GLU A 159 23.90 -3.76 -4.82
CA GLU A 159 23.43 -2.46 -4.34
C GLU A 159 22.67 -1.67 -5.42
N LEU A 160 21.41 -1.33 -5.13
CA LEU A 160 20.64 -0.33 -5.86
C LEU A 160 20.42 0.89 -4.96
N HIS A 161 21.43 1.75 -4.89
CA HIS A 161 21.26 3.15 -4.51
C HIS A 161 20.98 3.96 -5.79
N GLY A 162 19.71 4.27 -6.05
CA GLY A 162 19.28 5.11 -7.16
C GLY A 162 18.05 5.92 -6.76
N GLU A 163 18.19 7.24 -6.74
CA GLU A 163 17.19 8.21 -6.32
C GLU A 163 15.90 8.13 -7.17
N GLY A 164 14.86 7.52 -6.59
CA GLY A 164 13.47 7.58 -7.05
C GLY A 164 12.58 7.79 -5.83
N MET A 165 11.61 8.70 -5.90
CA MET A 165 10.87 9.21 -4.73
C MET A 165 10.21 8.07 -3.93
N GLU A 166 10.86 7.73 -2.81
CA GLU A 166 10.67 6.54 -2.00
C GLU A 166 9.49 6.60 -1.01
N PRO A 167 9.02 5.44 -0.50
CA PRO A 167 8.22 5.32 0.73
C PRO A 167 8.83 6.08 1.93
N TYR A 168 10.13 6.37 1.89
CA TYR A 168 10.85 7.25 2.82
C TYR A 168 10.34 8.70 2.87
N SER A 169 9.48 9.17 1.95
CA SER A 169 8.92 10.53 2.03
C SER A 169 7.98 10.72 3.22
N LEU A 170 7.23 9.70 3.65
CA LEU A 170 6.40 9.76 4.86
C LEU A 170 7.29 9.81 6.11
N VAL A 171 8.24 8.89 6.22
CA VAL A 171 9.25 8.86 7.31
C VAL A 171 10.06 10.16 7.38
N ARG A 172 10.45 10.75 6.25
CA ARG A 172 11.11 12.07 6.17
C ARG A 172 10.18 13.22 6.56
N THR A 173 8.92 13.20 6.15
CA THR A 173 7.92 14.23 6.52
C THR A 173 7.67 14.24 8.03
N TRP A 174 7.58 13.06 8.66
CA TRP A 174 7.50 12.93 10.12
C TRP A 174 8.80 13.32 10.83
N ARG A 175 9.98 12.97 10.30
CA ARG A 175 11.29 13.46 10.81
C ARG A 175 11.41 14.99 10.77
N ASN A 176 10.78 15.64 9.80
CA ASN A 176 10.83 17.09 9.64
C ASN A 176 9.83 17.82 10.54
N LEU A 177 8.63 17.26 10.76
CA LEU A 177 7.63 17.82 11.69
C LEU A 177 8.16 17.90 13.13
N ASP A 178 8.89 16.87 13.58
CA ASP A 178 9.49 16.78 14.93
C ASP A 178 10.62 17.82 15.16
N LYS A 179 11.27 18.31 14.09
CA LYS A 179 12.30 19.37 14.15
C LYS A 179 11.69 20.76 14.31
N THR A 180 10.53 21.00 13.71
CA THR A 180 9.77 22.26 13.88
C THR A 180 9.13 22.34 15.27
N GLU A 181 8.64 21.23 15.82
CA GLU A 181 7.97 21.18 17.14
C GLU A 181 8.92 21.41 18.33
N ARG A 182 10.24 21.17 18.18
CA ARG A 182 11.24 21.50 19.22
C ARG A 182 11.47 23.00 19.44
N LYS A 183 10.99 23.87 18.53
CA LYS A 183 11.20 25.33 18.65
C LYS A 183 10.13 26.05 19.47
N ASP A 184 8.95 25.47 19.69
CA ASP A 184 7.80 26.17 20.29
C ASP A 184 7.49 25.73 21.75
N SER A 185 8.49 25.23 22.49
CA SER A 185 8.31 24.67 23.84
C SER A 185 8.19 25.71 24.97
N LEU A 186 7.23 26.62 24.89
CA LEU A 186 6.91 27.57 25.97
C LEU A 186 5.39 27.76 26.15
N ASN A 187 4.68 26.71 26.60
CA ASN A 187 3.57 26.78 27.57
C ASN A 187 2.82 25.45 27.67
N SER A 188 3.07 24.70 28.75
CA SER A 188 2.65 23.30 28.93
C SER A 188 1.26 23.08 29.53
N HIS A 189 0.46 24.13 29.78
CA HIS A 189 -0.81 23.97 30.53
C HIS A 189 -2.09 24.16 29.70
N SER A 190 -2.04 24.79 28.52
CA SER A 190 -3.18 24.81 27.58
C SER A 190 -3.15 23.65 26.56
N PHE A 191 -1.99 22.99 26.44
CA PHE A 191 -1.72 21.93 25.48
C PHE A 191 -2.46 20.62 25.79
N ASP A 192 -2.47 20.19 27.06
CA ASP A 192 -3.08 18.91 27.45
C ASP A 192 -4.61 18.91 27.25
N LYS A 193 -5.27 20.05 27.48
CA LYS A 193 -6.72 20.19 27.23
C LYS A 193 -7.09 20.28 25.74
N ALA A 194 -6.18 20.77 24.89
CA ALA A 194 -6.35 20.76 23.43
C ALA A 194 -6.04 19.38 22.83
N PHE A 195 -5.13 18.62 23.46
CA PHE A 195 -4.68 17.29 23.04
C PHE A 195 -5.71 16.20 23.34
N GLU A 196 -6.35 16.21 24.52
CA GLU A 196 -7.40 15.24 24.88
C GLU A 196 -8.69 15.38 24.04
N ARG A 197 -9.03 16.59 23.60
CA ARG A 197 -10.22 16.83 22.76
C ARG A 197 -9.96 16.67 21.25
N GLY A 198 -8.69 16.69 20.82
CA GLY A 198 -8.31 16.73 19.40
C GLY A 198 -7.97 15.40 18.74
N ILE A 199 -7.78 14.31 19.51
CA ILE A 199 -7.19 13.06 18.98
C ILE A 199 -8.20 12.03 18.47
N ASN A 200 -9.45 12.03 18.94
CA ASN A 200 -10.37 10.92 18.63
C ASN A 200 -11.24 11.07 17.37
N SER A 201 -11.07 12.13 16.57
CA SER A 201 -11.86 12.29 15.34
C SER A 201 -11.04 12.76 14.15
N PHE A 202 -10.12 13.71 14.33
CA PHE A 202 -9.46 14.42 13.22
C PHE A 202 -8.17 13.74 12.71
N LYS A 203 -7.46 12.96 13.54
CA LYS A 203 -6.21 12.28 13.16
C LYS A 203 -6.43 10.86 12.63
N LEU A 204 -7.41 10.13 13.17
CA LEU A 204 -7.87 8.86 12.60
C LEU A 204 -8.52 9.06 11.22
N THR A 205 -9.29 10.14 11.02
CA THR A 205 -9.77 10.50 9.66
C THR A 205 -8.65 10.91 8.75
N LYS A 206 -7.59 11.59 9.22
CA LYS A 206 -6.48 11.99 8.34
C LYS A 206 -5.56 10.81 8.01
N LEU A 207 -5.35 9.87 8.92
CA LEU A 207 -4.61 8.63 8.67
C LEU A 207 -5.42 7.64 7.84
N SER A 208 -6.73 7.52 8.08
CA SER A 208 -7.62 6.75 7.21
C SER A 208 -7.81 7.42 5.85
N GLN A 209 -7.85 8.75 5.76
CA GLN A 209 -7.79 9.49 4.51
C GLN A 209 -6.41 9.39 3.86
N LEU A 210 -5.31 9.20 4.61
CA LEU A 210 -3.99 8.98 4.03
C LEU A 210 -3.86 7.55 3.49
N ILE A 211 -4.32 6.54 4.23
CA ILE A 211 -4.38 5.13 3.79
C ILE A 211 -5.39 4.96 2.64
N ALA A 212 -6.56 5.62 2.72
CA ALA A 212 -7.53 5.71 1.64
C ALA A 212 -7.13 6.70 0.52
N SER A 213 -6.11 7.54 0.72
CA SER A 213 -5.46 8.31 -0.35
C SER A 213 -4.35 7.53 -1.03
N MET A 214 -3.81 6.52 -0.36
CA MET A 214 -2.84 5.58 -0.93
C MET A 214 -3.53 4.50 -1.76
N PHE A 215 -4.76 4.13 -1.39
CA PHE A 215 -5.63 3.26 -2.19
C PHE A 215 -7.05 3.80 -2.17
N LYS A 216 -7.63 4.04 -3.35
CA LYS A 216 -8.98 4.58 -3.44
C LYS A 216 -9.96 3.57 -2.84
N GLN A 217 -10.71 3.95 -1.80
CA GLN A 217 -11.70 3.08 -1.12
C GLN A 217 -12.61 2.35 -2.12
N ARG A 218 -13.04 3.05 -3.18
CA ARG A 218 -13.83 2.47 -4.27
C ARG A 218 -13.15 1.26 -4.95
N SER A 219 -11.83 1.29 -5.15
CA SER A 219 -11.08 0.17 -5.74
C SER A 219 -11.12 -1.06 -4.84
N HIS A 220 -11.00 -0.87 -3.52
CA HIS A 220 -11.16 -1.92 -2.53
C HIS A 220 -12.57 -2.48 -2.52
N ASP A 221 -13.57 -1.60 -2.36
CA ASP A 221 -14.98 -1.99 -2.28
C ASP A 221 -15.43 -2.73 -3.53
N THR A 222 -15.09 -2.23 -4.73
CA THR A 222 -15.45 -2.91 -5.98
C THR A 222 -14.71 -4.24 -6.13
N HIS A 223 -13.44 -4.34 -5.70
CA HIS A 223 -12.70 -5.59 -5.78
C HIS A 223 -13.33 -6.68 -4.91
N HIS A 224 -13.56 -6.40 -3.62
CA HIS A 224 -14.07 -7.40 -2.66
C HIS A 224 -15.59 -7.58 -2.76
N GLY A 225 -16.35 -6.53 -3.05
CA GLY A 225 -17.80 -6.56 -3.11
C GLY A 225 -18.38 -6.98 -4.45
N THR A 226 -17.62 -6.84 -5.54
CA THR A 226 -18.12 -7.10 -6.90
C THR A 226 -17.23 -8.08 -7.67
N HIS A 227 -15.95 -7.78 -7.86
CA HIS A 227 -15.10 -8.55 -8.77
C HIS A 227 -14.79 -9.97 -8.25
N LEU A 228 -14.35 -10.11 -7.00
CA LEU A 228 -14.08 -11.44 -6.42
C LEU A 228 -15.34 -12.32 -6.41
N PRO A 229 -16.51 -11.85 -5.92
CA PRO A 229 -17.74 -12.63 -6.00
C PRO A 229 -18.14 -13.02 -7.42
N GLN A 230 -17.93 -12.16 -8.42
CA GLN A 230 -18.21 -12.49 -9.82
C GLN A 230 -17.27 -13.59 -10.36
N ILE A 231 -15.97 -13.50 -10.04
CA ILE A 231 -14.97 -14.48 -10.47
C ILE A 231 -15.23 -15.84 -9.80
N GLU A 232 -15.53 -15.85 -8.51
CA GLU A 232 -15.71 -17.04 -7.69
C GLU A 232 -17.08 -17.70 -7.90
N GLY A 233 -18.12 -16.90 -8.08
CA GLY A 233 -19.51 -17.38 -8.21
C GLY A 233 -19.83 -18.01 -9.56
N LEU A 234 -19.00 -17.77 -10.59
CA LEU A 234 -19.23 -18.23 -11.96
C LEU A 234 -17.96 -18.90 -12.54
N PRO A 235 -17.48 -20.01 -11.93
CA PRO A 235 -16.22 -20.61 -12.30
C PRO A 235 -16.22 -21.12 -13.74
N GLY A 236 -15.16 -20.79 -14.48
CA GLY A 236 -14.95 -21.18 -15.87
C GLY A 236 -15.89 -20.50 -16.89
N GLN A 237 -16.73 -19.55 -16.48
CA GLN A 237 -17.63 -18.85 -17.38
C GLN A 237 -16.88 -17.93 -18.35
N TYR A 238 -15.83 -17.27 -17.87
CA TYR A 238 -15.21 -16.17 -18.59
C TYR A 238 -14.04 -16.63 -19.44
N GLU A 239 -14.04 -16.19 -20.70
CA GLU A 239 -12.97 -16.42 -21.66
C GLU A 239 -12.12 -15.16 -21.88
N ILE A 240 -12.67 -13.98 -21.61
CA ILE A 240 -11.98 -12.69 -21.79
C ILE A 240 -12.16 -11.84 -20.54
N ALA A 241 -11.08 -11.21 -20.07
CA ALA A 241 -11.13 -10.24 -18.97
C ALA A 241 -10.73 -8.84 -19.46
N LEU A 242 -11.50 -7.81 -19.08
CA LEU A 242 -11.20 -6.41 -19.33
C LEU A 242 -10.74 -5.76 -18.02
N LEU A 243 -9.44 -5.59 -17.84
CA LEU A 243 -8.85 -5.01 -16.63
C LEU A 243 -8.52 -3.54 -16.86
N GLY A 244 -9.03 -2.64 -16.01
CA GLY A 244 -8.71 -1.24 -16.18
C GLY A 244 -9.42 -0.27 -15.28
N ASP A 245 -9.57 0.95 -15.79
CA ASP A 245 -10.17 2.07 -15.09
C ASP A 245 -11.64 2.33 -15.48
N SER A 246 -12.08 3.59 -15.33
CA SER A 246 -13.41 4.08 -15.70
C SER A 246 -13.81 3.80 -17.14
N LEU A 247 -12.86 3.76 -18.07
CA LEU A 247 -13.19 3.59 -19.49
C LEU A 247 -13.69 2.17 -19.75
N PHE A 248 -13.06 1.14 -19.18
CA PHE A 248 -13.67 -0.18 -19.20
C PHE A 248 -14.93 -0.26 -18.35
N GLU A 249 -14.94 0.31 -17.13
CA GLU A 249 -16.13 0.24 -16.26
C GLU A 249 -17.39 0.77 -16.97
N ARG A 250 -17.26 1.88 -17.71
CA ARG A 250 -18.38 2.57 -18.37
C ARG A 250 -18.92 1.87 -19.62
N PHE A 251 -18.32 0.76 -20.07
CA PHE A 251 -19.07 -0.16 -20.91
C PHE A 251 -20.36 -0.59 -20.21
N LYS A 252 -20.37 -0.81 -18.88
CA LYS A 252 -21.57 -1.19 -18.13
C LYS A 252 -22.68 -0.13 -18.12
N THR A 253 -22.37 1.12 -18.46
CA THR A 253 -23.31 2.24 -18.40
C THR A 253 -23.51 2.90 -19.78
N THR A 254 -22.55 3.67 -20.27
CA THR A 254 -22.63 4.35 -21.57
C THR A 254 -22.60 3.34 -22.72
N GLY A 255 -21.79 2.29 -22.61
CA GLY A 255 -21.71 1.21 -23.60
C GLY A 255 -22.71 0.07 -23.39
N LYS A 256 -23.73 0.21 -22.53
CA LYS A 256 -24.52 -0.93 -22.01
C LYS A 256 -25.19 -1.80 -23.09
N ASN A 257 -25.51 -1.21 -24.24
CA ASN A 257 -26.19 -1.88 -25.35
C ASN A 257 -25.22 -2.51 -26.36
N LEU A 258 -23.91 -2.37 -26.14
CA LEU A 258 -22.88 -2.91 -27.02
C LEU A 258 -22.63 -4.38 -26.69
N SER A 259 -22.23 -5.12 -27.71
CA SER A 259 -22.03 -6.56 -27.68
C SER A 259 -21.07 -7.02 -26.59
N ILE A 260 -20.05 -6.23 -26.24
CA ILE A 260 -19.10 -6.57 -25.18
C ILE A 260 -19.77 -6.77 -23.82
N ASN A 261 -20.89 -6.09 -23.52
CA ASN A 261 -21.65 -6.29 -22.29
C ASN A 261 -22.74 -7.35 -22.41
N GLN A 262 -23.13 -7.69 -23.65
CA GLN A 262 -24.11 -8.73 -23.91
C GLN A 262 -23.46 -10.12 -23.95
N ASN A 263 -22.14 -10.19 -24.14
CA ASN A 263 -21.39 -11.44 -24.14
C ASN A 263 -21.13 -11.93 -22.70
N PRO A 264 -21.77 -13.04 -22.26
CA PRO A 264 -21.61 -13.54 -20.89
C PRO A 264 -20.20 -14.09 -20.60
N GLN A 265 -19.38 -14.32 -21.62
CA GLN A 265 -18.01 -14.81 -21.48
C GLN A 265 -16.98 -13.70 -21.29
N ILE A 266 -17.40 -12.43 -21.33
CA ILE A 266 -16.53 -11.27 -21.11
C ILE A 266 -16.73 -10.73 -19.70
N LEU A 267 -15.65 -10.73 -18.92
CA LEU A 267 -15.64 -10.20 -17.56
C LEU A 267 -15.06 -8.79 -17.54
N ASN A 268 -15.87 -7.81 -17.16
CA ASN A 268 -15.44 -6.42 -17.05
C ASN A 268 -15.00 -6.08 -15.62
N LEU A 269 -13.68 -5.90 -15.45
CA LEU A 269 -12.97 -5.59 -14.20
C LEU A 269 -12.49 -4.13 -14.13
N GLY A 270 -13.14 -3.24 -14.88
CA GLY A 270 -12.89 -1.80 -14.84
C GLY A 270 -13.39 -1.16 -13.53
N VAL A 271 -12.61 -0.23 -12.96
CA VAL A 271 -13.03 0.56 -11.79
C VAL A 271 -12.79 2.05 -12.00
N GLY A 272 -13.84 2.83 -11.75
CA GLY A 272 -13.85 4.25 -12.01
C GLY A 272 -12.79 5.04 -11.27
N GLY A 273 -11.93 5.69 -12.05
CA GLY A 273 -10.83 6.52 -11.57
C GLY A 273 -9.72 5.73 -10.87
N ASP A 274 -9.55 4.45 -11.22
CA ASP A 274 -8.33 3.71 -10.90
C ASP A 274 -7.13 4.34 -11.61
N LYS A 275 -6.07 4.54 -10.85
CA LYS A 275 -4.71 4.74 -11.34
C LYS A 275 -4.02 3.39 -11.47
N VAL A 276 -2.86 3.34 -12.12
CA VAL A 276 -2.03 2.13 -12.20
C VAL A 276 -1.80 1.52 -10.81
N THR A 277 -1.52 2.34 -9.79
CA THR A 277 -1.34 1.87 -8.41
C THR A 277 -2.59 1.24 -7.78
N ASN A 278 -3.78 1.69 -8.18
CA ASN A 278 -5.04 1.11 -7.68
C ASN A 278 -5.31 -0.25 -8.34
N VAL A 279 -4.98 -0.39 -9.63
CA VAL A 279 -5.07 -1.70 -10.31
C VAL A 279 -4.06 -2.67 -9.69
N GLN A 280 -2.81 -2.23 -9.48
CA GLN A 280 -1.78 -3.01 -8.79
C GLN A 280 -2.23 -3.45 -7.40
N TYR A 281 -2.87 -2.55 -6.65
CA TYR A 281 -3.44 -2.90 -5.36
C TYR A 281 -4.44 -4.06 -5.46
N ARG A 282 -5.36 -4.04 -6.43
CA ARG A 282 -6.32 -5.14 -6.63
C ARG A 282 -5.62 -6.46 -6.99
N ILE A 283 -4.55 -6.39 -7.79
CA ILE A 283 -3.72 -7.56 -8.09
C ILE A 283 -3.09 -8.12 -6.81
N ASN A 284 -2.50 -7.26 -5.98
CA ASN A 284 -1.91 -7.62 -4.68
C ASN A 284 -2.94 -8.16 -3.66
N GLN A 285 -4.21 -7.84 -3.83
CA GLN A 285 -5.34 -8.40 -3.05
C GLN A 285 -5.81 -9.77 -3.59
N GLY A 286 -5.21 -10.26 -4.67
CA GLY A 286 -5.48 -11.58 -5.23
C GLY A 286 -6.35 -11.59 -6.48
N LEU A 287 -6.61 -10.45 -7.14
CA LEU A 287 -7.44 -10.41 -8.35
C LEU A 287 -6.96 -11.39 -9.44
N VAL A 288 -5.69 -11.31 -9.81
CA VAL A 288 -5.08 -12.15 -10.86
C VAL A 288 -5.02 -13.61 -10.43
N LYS A 289 -4.71 -13.87 -9.14
CA LYS A 289 -4.70 -15.22 -8.57
C LYS A 289 -6.09 -15.86 -8.60
N SER A 290 -7.13 -15.11 -8.21
CA SER A 290 -8.52 -15.56 -8.22
C SER A 290 -8.99 -15.85 -9.65
N LEU A 291 -8.67 -14.97 -10.61
CA LEU A 291 -8.94 -15.24 -12.02
C LEU A 291 -8.29 -16.56 -12.48
N LYS A 292 -7.02 -16.78 -12.15
CA LYS A 292 -6.28 -17.99 -12.58
C LYS A 292 -6.87 -19.25 -11.96
N GLN A 293 -7.29 -19.15 -10.70
CA GLN A 293 -7.84 -20.26 -9.94
C GLN A 293 -9.26 -20.64 -10.38
N HIS A 294 -10.09 -19.65 -10.74
CA HIS A 294 -11.52 -19.86 -10.96
C HIS A 294 -11.96 -19.74 -12.41
N GLN A 295 -11.13 -19.17 -13.29
CA GLN A 295 -11.43 -19.01 -14.72
C GLN A 295 -10.40 -19.77 -15.57
N PRO A 296 -10.39 -21.13 -15.54
CA PRO A 296 -9.46 -21.93 -16.33
C PRO A 296 -9.67 -21.79 -17.84
N ASN A 297 -10.84 -21.29 -18.27
CA ASN A 297 -11.17 -21.05 -19.67
C ASN A 297 -10.77 -19.67 -20.16
N LEU A 298 -10.10 -18.86 -19.33
CA LEU A 298 -9.64 -17.53 -19.72
C LEU A 298 -8.59 -17.65 -20.84
N LYS A 299 -8.93 -17.11 -22.00
CA LYS A 299 -8.11 -17.11 -23.23
C LYS A 299 -7.44 -15.77 -23.49
N MET A 300 -7.91 -14.68 -22.87
CA MET A 300 -7.40 -13.35 -23.19
C MET A 300 -7.62 -12.33 -22.08
N ILE A 301 -6.69 -11.38 -21.95
CA ILE A 301 -6.80 -10.24 -21.05
C ILE A 301 -6.55 -8.94 -21.81
N TYR A 302 -7.52 -8.02 -21.79
CA TYR A 302 -7.33 -6.65 -22.23
C TYR A 302 -7.03 -5.75 -21.04
N ILE A 303 -6.08 -4.84 -21.20
CA ILE A 303 -5.66 -3.91 -20.16
C ILE A 303 -5.75 -2.46 -20.67
N HIS A 304 -6.51 -1.63 -19.96
CA HIS A 304 -6.66 -0.19 -20.21
C HIS A 304 -6.47 0.59 -18.91
N MET A 305 -5.32 1.24 -18.76
CA MET A 305 -4.99 2.00 -17.54
C MET A 305 -3.92 3.05 -17.80
N GLY A 306 -3.75 3.97 -16.86
CA GLY A 306 -2.78 5.08 -16.92
C GLY A 306 -3.41 6.42 -17.27
N CYS A 307 -4.66 6.42 -17.76
CA CYS A 307 -5.35 7.66 -18.13
C CYS A 307 -5.57 8.61 -16.93
N ASN A 308 -5.67 8.05 -15.72
CA ASN A 308 -5.81 8.76 -14.45
C ASN A 308 -4.48 9.22 -13.84
N ASP A 309 -3.36 8.73 -14.36
CA ASP A 309 -2.01 9.10 -13.95
C ASP A 309 -1.46 10.26 -14.80
N MET A 310 -1.94 10.38 -16.03
CA MET A 310 -1.52 11.44 -16.96
C MET A 310 -1.80 12.86 -16.45
N LYS A 311 -0.78 13.71 -16.59
CA LYS A 311 -0.84 15.17 -16.37
C LYS A 311 -0.40 15.91 -17.63
N LYS A 312 -0.40 17.24 -17.60
CA LYS A 312 0.13 18.09 -18.70
C LYS A 312 1.60 17.84 -19.05
N ALA A 313 2.35 17.16 -18.18
CA ALA A 313 3.73 16.75 -18.44
C ALA A 313 3.84 15.33 -19.02
N GLY A 314 2.71 14.68 -19.33
CA GLY A 314 2.66 13.30 -19.78
C GLY A 314 2.84 12.26 -18.68
N LEU A 315 3.10 11.03 -19.13
CA LEU A 315 3.39 9.89 -18.27
C LEU A 315 4.83 10.01 -17.77
N ARG A 316 5.02 10.15 -16.46
CA ARG A 316 6.35 10.24 -15.85
C ARG A 316 7.00 8.86 -15.87
N LYS A 317 8.34 8.83 -15.88
CA LYS A 317 9.13 7.57 -15.83
C LYS A 317 8.64 6.60 -14.76
N GLN A 318 8.36 7.11 -13.55
CA GLN A 318 7.83 6.31 -12.44
C GLN A 318 6.47 5.67 -12.77
N GLU A 319 5.59 6.38 -13.47
CA GLU A 319 4.25 5.87 -13.85
C GLU A 319 4.36 4.82 -14.96
N ALA A 320 5.32 4.98 -15.88
CA ALA A 320 5.67 3.96 -16.87
C ALA A 320 6.27 2.71 -16.21
N GLU A 321 7.19 2.86 -15.26
CA GLU A 321 7.78 1.75 -14.49
C GLU A 321 6.70 0.99 -13.69
N MET A 322 5.78 1.71 -13.05
CA MET A 322 4.65 1.08 -12.36
C MET A 322 3.74 0.30 -13.32
N SER A 323 3.51 0.84 -14.52
CA SER A 323 2.73 0.16 -15.56
C SER A 323 3.46 -1.11 -16.01
N ASN A 324 4.78 -1.03 -16.21
CA ASN A 324 5.60 -2.19 -16.57
C ASN A 324 5.49 -3.29 -15.52
N ASN A 325 5.73 -2.99 -14.25
CA ASN A 325 5.67 -3.97 -13.16
C ASN A 325 4.32 -4.69 -13.10
N LEU A 326 3.23 -3.93 -13.27
CA LEU A 326 1.88 -4.48 -13.29
C LEU A 326 1.69 -5.46 -14.46
N ILE A 327 2.10 -5.06 -15.66
CA ILE A 327 2.01 -5.92 -16.85
C ILE A 327 2.89 -7.17 -16.69
N THR A 328 4.10 -7.04 -16.15
CA THR A 328 5.00 -8.15 -15.82
C THR A 328 4.33 -9.14 -14.89
N GLU A 329 3.63 -8.67 -13.86
CA GLU A 329 2.94 -9.54 -12.91
C GLU A 329 1.78 -10.29 -13.56
N VAL A 330 0.97 -9.62 -14.39
CA VAL A 330 -0.12 -10.29 -15.13
C VAL A 330 0.47 -11.33 -16.08
N ARG A 331 1.52 -10.99 -16.84
CA ARG A 331 2.21 -11.91 -17.76
C ARG A 331 2.83 -13.11 -17.04
N THR A 332 3.46 -12.90 -15.88
CA THR A 332 4.02 -13.99 -15.06
C THR A 332 2.93 -14.98 -14.63
N ASN A 333 1.74 -14.48 -14.29
CA ASN A 333 0.62 -15.34 -13.92
C ASN A 333 -0.03 -16.03 -15.13
N TYR A 334 0.04 -15.41 -16.30
CA TYR A 334 -0.58 -15.84 -17.56
C TYR A 334 0.46 -15.89 -18.70
N PRO A 335 1.39 -16.86 -18.67
CA PRO A 335 2.47 -16.91 -19.65
C PRO A 335 1.99 -17.24 -21.07
N ASP A 336 0.89 -17.98 -21.20
CA ASP A 336 0.51 -18.64 -22.46
C ASP A 336 -0.68 -18.00 -23.18
N ILE A 337 -1.39 -17.07 -22.54
CA ILE A 337 -2.56 -16.41 -23.15
C ILE A 337 -2.21 -15.02 -23.66
N PRO A 338 -2.84 -14.54 -24.76
CA PRO A 338 -2.70 -13.17 -25.22
C PRO A 338 -3.07 -12.15 -24.13
N ILE A 339 -2.20 -11.16 -23.96
CA ILE A 339 -2.43 -9.97 -23.13
C ILE A 339 -2.30 -8.77 -24.05
N VAL A 340 -3.36 -7.96 -24.12
CA VAL A 340 -3.47 -6.83 -25.04
C VAL A 340 -3.58 -5.54 -24.24
N ILE A 341 -2.62 -4.64 -24.41
CA ILE A 341 -2.64 -3.29 -23.84
C ILE A 341 -3.30 -2.36 -24.85
N THR A 342 -4.39 -1.71 -24.48
CA THR A 342 -5.09 -0.78 -25.37
C THR A 342 -4.52 0.64 -25.27
N ALA A 343 -4.50 1.36 -26.38
CA ALA A 343 -4.07 2.76 -26.40
C ALA A 343 -4.91 3.67 -25.50
N LEU A 344 -4.26 4.71 -24.96
CA LEU A 344 -4.87 5.84 -24.31
C LEU A 344 -5.48 6.79 -25.34
N PHE A 345 -6.62 7.38 -25.00
CA PHE A 345 -7.35 8.31 -25.85
C PHE A 345 -6.91 9.76 -25.66
N ILE A 346 -7.15 10.58 -26.67
CA ILE A 346 -7.00 12.04 -26.60
C ILE A 346 -8.10 12.60 -25.71
N GLN A 347 -7.72 12.99 -24.49
CA GLN A 347 -8.64 13.43 -23.45
C GLN A 347 -8.05 14.58 -22.61
N ARG A 348 -8.89 15.21 -21.80
CA ARG A 348 -8.57 16.24 -20.78
C ARG A 348 -7.90 17.49 -21.36
N GLY A 349 -8.05 17.72 -22.65
CA GLY A 349 -7.36 18.79 -23.37
C GLY A 349 -5.84 18.66 -23.33
N LEU A 350 -5.32 17.43 -23.16
CA LEU A 350 -3.89 17.14 -23.32
C LEU A 350 -3.51 17.27 -24.80
N ALA A 351 -2.30 17.73 -25.07
CA ALA A 351 -1.78 17.80 -26.43
C ALA A 351 -1.61 16.37 -26.99
N ASN A 352 -1.87 16.19 -28.29
CA ASN A 352 -1.75 14.88 -28.94
C ASN A 352 -0.38 14.24 -28.70
N SER A 353 0.70 15.03 -28.81
CA SER A 353 2.07 14.54 -28.56
C SER A 353 2.24 13.93 -27.16
N ILE A 354 1.54 14.42 -26.15
CA ILE A 354 1.61 13.87 -24.78
C ILE A 354 0.97 12.48 -24.73
N ILE A 355 -0.14 12.30 -25.45
CA ILE A 355 -0.86 11.02 -25.53
C ILE A 355 -0.06 10.04 -26.39
N ASP A 356 0.53 10.52 -27.48
CA ASP A 356 1.39 9.73 -28.37
C ASP A 356 2.63 9.23 -27.61
N ASP A 357 3.34 10.10 -26.88
CA ASP A 357 4.48 9.71 -26.04
C ASP A 357 4.09 8.66 -24.98
N ALA A 358 2.92 8.80 -24.36
CA ALA A 358 2.42 7.83 -23.39
C ALA A 358 2.07 6.48 -24.05
N ASN A 359 1.47 6.51 -25.23
CA ASN A 359 1.16 5.31 -26.01
C ASN A 359 2.43 4.60 -26.52
N ASP A 360 3.46 5.35 -26.92
CA ASP A 360 4.76 4.78 -27.31
C ASP A 360 5.47 4.12 -26.12
N ALA A 361 5.36 4.70 -24.92
CA ALA A 361 5.84 4.05 -23.70
C ALA A 361 5.07 2.75 -23.42
N LEU A 362 3.74 2.75 -23.50
CA LEU A 362 2.91 1.55 -23.32
C LEU A 362 3.19 0.48 -24.38
N LYS A 363 3.47 0.88 -25.63
CA LYS A 363 3.86 -0.01 -26.72
C LYS A 363 5.21 -0.66 -26.44
N THR A 364 6.18 0.10 -25.92
CA THR A 364 7.48 -0.42 -25.49
C THR A 364 7.31 -1.45 -24.38
N ILE A 365 6.52 -1.12 -23.35
CA ILE A 365 6.18 -2.04 -22.25
C ILE A 365 5.50 -3.31 -22.77
N ALA A 366 4.60 -3.19 -23.76
CA ALA A 366 3.96 -4.35 -24.37
C ALA A 366 5.00 -5.30 -24.97
N VAL A 367 5.94 -4.77 -25.77
CA VAL A 367 7.01 -5.55 -26.40
C VAL A 367 7.90 -6.22 -25.35
N GLU A 368 8.35 -5.49 -24.34
CA GLU A 368 9.21 -6.01 -23.25
C GLU A 368 8.55 -7.18 -22.49
N ASN A 369 7.22 -7.17 -22.37
CA ASN A 369 6.45 -8.19 -21.65
C ASN A 369 5.86 -9.28 -22.55
N ARG A 370 6.24 -9.33 -23.83
CA ARG A 370 5.63 -10.25 -24.82
C ARG A 370 4.09 -10.13 -24.83
N CYS A 371 3.62 -8.90 -24.72
CA CYS A 371 2.22 -8.50 -24.83
C CYS A 371 2.01 -7.76 -26.15
N GLU A 372 0.76 -7.56 -26.51
CA GLU A 372 0.38 -6.86 -27.73
C GLU A 372 -0.15 -5.47 -27.39
N PHE A 373 -0.01 -4.54 -28.33
CA PHE A 373 -0.52 -3.19 -28.19
C PHE A 373 -1.61 -2.95 -29.24
N LEU A 374 -2.82 -2.61 -28.79
CA LEU A 374 -3.97 -2.35 -29.66
C LEU A 374 -4.19 -0.83 -29.79
N PRO A 375 -3.85 -0.23 -30.94
CA PRO A 375 -4.13 1.18 -31.19
C PRO A 375 -5.63 1.42 -31.36
N PHE A 376 -6.09 2.63 -31.03
CA PHE A 376 -7.45 3.07 -31.37
C PHE A 376 -7.54 3.59 -32.82
N GLY A 377 -6.45 4.14 -33.35
CA GLY A 377 -6.40 4.82 -34.65
C GLY A 377 -6.23 6.34 -34.54
N GLU A 378 -5.92 6.98 -35.67
CA GLU A 378 -5.57 8.41 -35.72
C GLU A 378 -6.79 9.34 -35.54
N ASN A 379 -7.98 8.94 -36.01
CA ASN A 379 -9.17 9.77 -35.95
C ASN A 379 -9.96 9.55 -34.66
N GLN A 380 -9.73 10.42 -33.68
CA GLN A 380 -10.44 10.46 -32.39
C GLN A 380 -11.46 11.60 -32.29
N ASP A 381 -11.83 12.21 -33.42
CA ASP A 381 -12.74 13.35 -33.40
C ASP A 381 -14.14 12.94 -32.94
N GLY A 382 -14.68 13.70 -31.98
CA GLY A 382 -16.04 13.53 -31.48
C GLY A 382 -16.27 12.30 -30.60
N ILE A 383 -15.22 11.56 -30.19
CA ILE A 383 -15.40 10.36 -29.36
C ILE A 383 -15.62 10.67 -27.86
N MET A 384 -15.22 11.86 -27.42
CA MET A 384 -15.30 12.27 -26.01
C MET A 384 -16.66 12.86 -25.65
N SER A 385 -17.08 12.63 -24.41
CA SER A 385 -18.25 13.27 -23.82
C SER A 385 -17.95 14.71 -23.39
N GLU A 386 -18.96 15.42 -22.90
CA GLU A 386 -18.84 16.82 -22.46
C GLU A 386 -17.81 17.01 -21.34
N ASP A 387 -17.54 15.98 -20.54
CA ASP A 387 -16.52 16.03 -19.49
C ASP A 387 -15.08 15.98 -20.03
N ASN A 388 -14.92 15.70 -21.33
CA ASN A 388 -13.64 15.53 -22.02
C ASN A 388 -12.71 14.52 -21.33
N VAL A 389 -13.25 13.59 -20.55
CA VAL A 389 -12.48 12.54 -19.83
C VAL A 389 -12.95 11.16 -20.25
N HIS A 390 -14.24 10.99 -20.50
CA HIS A 390 -14.83 9.72 -20.85
C HIS A 390 -15.39 9.76 -22.26
N LEU A 391 -15.43 8.59 -22.91
CA LEU A 391 -16.08 8.43 -24.19
C LEU A 391 -17.60 8.69 -24.09
N ASN A 392 -18.17 9.23 -25.16
CA ASN A 392 -19.62 9.25 -25.39
C ASN A 392 -20.08 7.94 -26.05
N GLU A 393 -21.36 7.84 -26.39
CA GLU A 393 -21.92 6.63 -27.03
C GLU A 393 -21.24 6.30 -28.37
N PHE A 394 -20.93 7.31 -29.17
CA PHE A 394 -20.21 7.16 -30.44
C PHE A 394 -18.78 6.65 -30.23
N GLY A 395 -18.05 7.21 -29.26
CA GLY A 395 -16.73 6.76 -28.88
C GLY A 395 -16.70 5.31 -28.40
N TYR A 396 -17.65 4.91 -27.54
CA TYR A 396 -17.77 3.51 -27.10
C TYR A 396 -18.14 2.58 -28.25
N THR A 397 -18.97 3.02 -29.20
CA THR A 397 -19.34 2.23 -30.38
C THR A 397 -18.10 1.93 -31.22
N ARG A 398 -17.29 2.95 -31.54
CA ARG A 398 -16.02 2.77 -32.24
C ARG A 398 -15.04 1.88 -31.48
N TRP A 399 -14.90 2.09 -30.18
CA TRP A 399 -13.99 1.26 -29.38
C TRP A 399 -14.44 -0.20 -29.33
N ASN A 400 -15.75 -0.45 -29.23
CA ASN A 400 -16.32 -1.79 -29.28
C ASN A 400 -16.02 -2.48 -30.61
N GLU A 401 -16.18 -1.80 -31.74
CA GLU A 401 -15.86 -2.35 -33.07
C GLU A 401 -14.38 -2.77 -33.16
N ILE A 402 -13.47 -1.96 -32.64
CA ILE A 402 -12.03 -2.27 -32.61
C ILE A 402 -11.76 -3.50 -31.76
N LEU A 403 -12.31 -3.53 -30.53
CA LEU A 403 -12.17 -4.66 -29.62
C LEU A 403 -12.75 -5.95 -30.21
N GLU A 404 -13.94 -5.90 -30.80
CA GLU A 404 -14.56 -7.06 -31.44
C GLU A 404 -13.76 -7.59 -32.61
N ASN A 405 -13.23 -6.71 -33.46
CA ASN A 405 -12.42 -7.11 -34.60
C ASN A 405 -11.12 -7.78 -34.13
N ASP A 406 -10.46 -7.20 -33.12
CA ASP A 406 -9.26 -7.80 -32.51
C ASP A 406 -9.58 -9.17 -31.88
N MET A 407 -10.64 -9.27 -31.08
CA MET A 407 -11.09 -10.52 -30.46
C MET A 407 -11.41 -11.61 -31.49
N LYS A 408 -12.01 -11.28 -32.64
CA LYS A 408 -12.36 -12.24 -33.70
C LYS A 408 -11.15 -12.72 -34.51
N SER A 409 -10.08 -11.95 -34.52
CA SER A 409 -8.86 -12.24 -35.28
C SER A 409 -7.87 -13.16 -34.56
N ARG A 410 -8.20 -13.55 -33.32
CA ARG A 410 -7.36 -14.32 -32.39
C ARG A 410 -8.09 -15.61 -32.02
#